data_AF-A0A920DVB1-F1
#
_entry.id   AF-A0A920DVB1-F1
#
_cell.length_a   1.000
_cell.length_b   1.000
_cell.length_c   1.000
_cell.angle_alpha   90.00
_cell.angle_beta   90.00
_cell.angle_gamma   90.00
#
_symmetry.space_group_name_H-M   'P 1'
#
loop_
_entity.id
_entity.type
_entity.pdbx_description
1 polymer ?
#
loop_
_entity_poly.entity_id
_entity_poly.type
_entity_poly.pdbx_seq_one_letter_code
_entity_poly.pdbx_strand_id
1 'polypeptide(L)'
;MVANGTGLFPDRAALHAPLLRPVELADAFQAQSEGGLLANTKVIDVFNCLIRSDEMSFAGGVFVIVRCENSKTWELLRGKGHVVARNTKAAMLFIGQHTLGVEAPMSILSAALLNLPTGALAPEPMVDLVARTARDFKQGETLHITDPHHHAVAGLEPELIRANPDQANSPVPYYMATDRKLLADVKRGTVLTWSMIDTDEASRLYQLRRQQNAIWHQ
;
A
#
# COMPACT_ATOMS: atom_id res chain seq x y z
N MET A 1 -2.57 3.74 3.59
CA MET A 1 -3.83 3.77 4.38
C MET A 1 -4.11 2.44 5.08
N VAL A 2 -4.23 1.32 4.37
CA VAL A 2 -4.54 0.00 5.00
C VAL A 2 -3.56 -0.35 6.12
N ALA A 3 -2.25 -0.35 5.85
CA ALA A 3 -1.23 -0.63 6.87
C ALA A 3 -1.40 0.23 8.14
N ASN A 4 -1.47 1.55 7.97
CA ASN A 4 -1.64 2.52 9.07
C ASN A 4 -2.97 2.36 9.84
N GLY A 5 -3.98 1.70 9.25
CA GLY A 5 -5.27 1.43 9.89
C GLY A 5 -5.39 0.05 10.53
N THR A 6 -4.52 -0.90 10.17
CA THR A 6 -4.64 -2.31 10.59
C THR A 6 -3.46 -2.83 11.40
N GLY A 7 -2.31 -2.14 11.40
CA GLY A 7 -1.08 -2.65 12.01
C GLY A 7 -0.35 -3.69 11.15
N LEU A 8 -0.80 -3.91 9.91
CA LEU A 8 -0.15 -4.81 8.96
C LEU A 8 0.97 -4.08 8.21
N PHE A 9 2.05 -4.80 7.89
CA PHE A 9 3.23 -4.24 7.22
C PHE A 9 3.48 -4.88 5.85
N PRO A 10 4.14 -4.21 4.91
CA PRO A 10 4.56 -4.87 3.68
C PRO A 10 5.60 -5.96 3.99
N ASP A 11 5.51 -7.11 3.32
CA ASP A 11 6.51 -8.19 3.47
C ASP A 11 7.87 -7.79 2.87
N ARG A 12 7.84 -6.93 1.84
CA ARG A 12 8.99 -6.24 1.26
C ARG A 12 8.60 -4.84 0.81
N ALA A 13 9.54 -3.91 0.80
CA ALA A 13 9.24 -2.48 0.60
C ALA A 13 8.50 -2.19 -0.72
N ALA A 14 8.87 -2.85 -1.81
CA ALA A 14 8.23 -2.68 -3.12
C ALA A 14 6.92 -3.47 -3.31
N LEU A 15 6.44 -4.18 -2.27
CA LEU A 15 5.38 -5.20 -2.34
C LEU A 15 5.72 -6.36 -3.29
N HIS A 16 5.08 -7.51 -3.12
CA HIS A 16 5.24 -8.64 -4.05
C HIS A 16 4.62 -8.34 -5.41
N ALA A 17 3.41 -7.77 -5.42
CA ALA A 17 2.67 -7.39 -6.63
C ALA A 17 2.70 -8.46 -7.76
N PRO A 18 2.49 -9.75 -7.46
CA PRO A 18 2.62 -10.81 -8.45
C PRO A 18 1.53 -10.71 -9.54
N LEU A 19 1.81 -11.22 -10.73
CA LEU A 19 0.83 -11.41 -11.79
C LEU A 19 0.05 -12.70 -11.53
N LEU A 20 -1.23 -12.59 -11.15
CA LEU A 20 -2.06 -13.72 -10.73
C LEU A 20 -3.52 -13.54 -11.15
N ARG A 21 -4.21 -14.65 -11.37
CA ARG A 21 -5.67 -14.70 -11.41
C ARG A 21 -6.23 -14.67 -9.98
N PRO A 22 -7.42 -14.11 -9.74
CA PRO A 22 -8.02 -14.07 -8.40
C PRO A 22 -8.14 -15.45 -7.71
N VAL A 23 -8.34 -16.51 -8.50
CA VAL A 23 -8.44 -17.90 -7.99
C VAL A 23 -7.13 -18.48 -7.47
N GLU A 24 -5.99 -17.83 -7.74
CA GLU A 24 -4.64 -18.27 -7.31
C GLU A 24 -4.20 -17.59 -6.02
N LEU A 25 -4.93 -16.56 -5.56
CA LEU A 25 -4.49 -15.70 -4.47
C LEU A 25 -4.34 -16.45 -3.14
N ALA A 26 -5.24 -17.40 -2.83
CA ALA A 26 -5.17 -18.16 -1.59
C ALA A 26 -3.93 -19.05 -1.51
N ASP A 27 -3.45 -19.60 -2.63
CA ASP A 27 -2.21 -20.39 -2.69
C ASP A 27 -0.97 -19.48 -2.67
N ALA A 28 -0.97 -18.40 -3.45
CA ALA A 28 0.20 -17.55 -3.61
C ALA A 28 0.53 -16.74 -2.35
N PHE A 29 -0.47 -16.19 -1.68
CA PHE A 29 -0.29 -15.35 -0.48
C PHE A 29 -0.26 -16.18 0.81
N GLN A 30 0.41 -17.33 0.77
CA GLN A 30 0.78 -18.11 1.95
C GLN A 30 2.23 -17.85 2.36
N ALA A 31 2.62 -18.37 3.52
CA ALA A 31 4.02 -18.40 3.92
C ALA A 31 4.85 -19.27 2.95
N GLN A 32 6.12 -18.93 2.78
CA GLN A 32 7.06 -19.73 1.97
C GLN A 32 7.15 -21.19 2.42
N SER A 33 7.06 -21.45 3.72
CA SER A 33 7.03 -22.81 4.28
C SER A 33 5.77 -23.62 3.91
N GLU A 34 4.72 -22.95 3.40
CA GLU A 34 3.49 -23.54 2.89
C GLU A 34 3.43 -23.54 1.35
N GLY A 35 4.49 -23.08 0.68
CA GLY A 35 4.60 -22.99 -0.78
C GLY A 35 4.16 -21.65 -1.38
N GLY A 36 3.91 -20.64 -0.54
CA GLY A 36 3.55 -19.29 -0.98
C GLY A 36 4.73 -18.32 -1.11
N LEU A 37 4.43 -17.04 -1.29
CA LEU A 37 5.39 -15.97 -1.56
C LEU A 37 5.96 -15.32 -0.28
N LEU A 38 5.21 -15.36 0.82
CA LEU A 38 5.41 -14.46 1.95
C LEU A 38 6.47 -14.98 2.92
N ALA A 39 7.43 -14.12 3.27
CA ALA A 39 8.40 -14.40 4.32
C ALA A 39 7.77 -14.25 5.72
N ASN A 40 6.80 -13.34 5.86
CA ASN A 40 6.13 -13.02 7.12
C ASN A 40 4.61 -13.23 7.04
N THR A 41 3.97 -13.23 8.22
CA THR A 41 2.50 -13.18 8.34
C THR A 41 2.05 -11.80 8.78
N LYS A 42 0.74 -11.52 8.71
CA LYS A 42 0.16 -10.19 9.02
C LYS A 42 0.73 -9.09 8.13
N VAL A 43 0.70 -9.36 6.83
CA VAL A 43 1.27 -8.47 5.82
C VAL A 43 0.21 -7.83 4.94
N ILE A 44 0.57 -6.73 4.29
CA ILE A 44 -0.18 -6.15 3.16
C ILE A 44 0.55 -6.42 1.86
N ASP A 45 -0.22 -6.61 0.79
CA ASP A 45 0.29 -6.69 -0.57
C ASP A 45 -0.79 -6.33 -1.58
N VAL A 46 -0.41 -6.28 -2.85
CA VAL A 46 -1.29 -6.11 -4.00
C VAL A 46 -0.99 -7.22 -5.01
N PHE A 47 -1.79 -7.32 -6.06
CA PHE A 47 -1.47 -8.21 -7.19
C PHE A 47 -1.87 -7.53 -8.49
N ASN A 48 -1.18 -7.90 -9.56
CA ASN A 48 -1.54 -7.52 -10.92
C ASN A 48 -2.55 -8.55 -11.43
N CYS A 49 -3.81 -8.13 -11.53
CA CYS A 49 -4.94 -9.02 -11.81
C CYS A 49 -4.95 -9.49 -13.26
N LEU A 50 -4.68 -10.78 -13.47
CA LEU A 50 -4.84 -11.47 -14.74
C LEU A 50 -6.26 -12.00 -14.85
N ILE A 51 -6.96 -11.56 -15.89
CA ILE A 51 -8.33 -12.01 -16.20
C ILE A 51 -8.48 -12.19 -17.70
N ARG A 52 -9.42 -13.04 -18.08
CA ARG A 52 -9.96 -13.04 -19.44
C ARG A 52 -11.00 -11.93 -19.61
N SER A 53 -11.29 -11.56 -20.85
CA SER A 53 -12.30 -10.54 -21.16
C SER A 53 -13.74 -10.95 -20.79
N ASP A 54 -13.99 -12.24 -20.58
CA ASP A 54 -15.26 -12.83 -20.15
C ASP A 54 -15.34 -13.07 -18.64
N GLU A 55 -14.31 -12.70 -17.88
CA GLU A 55 -14.26 -12.83 -16.42
C GLU A 55 -14.57 -11.49 -15.72
N MET A 56 -15.16 -11.57 -14.53
CA MET A 56 -15.38 -10.39 -13.69
C MET A 56 -14.04 -9.80 -13.26
N SER A 57 -13.88 -8.49 -13.46
CA SER A 57 -12.68 -7.78 -13.04
C SER A 57 -12.64 -7.61 -11.53
N PHE A 58 -11.45 -7.85 -10.96
CA PHE A 58 -11.10 -7.51 -9.58
C PHE A 58 -10.52 -6.08 -9.47
N ALA A 59 -10.53 -5.30 -10.55
CA ALA A 59 -10.05 -3.93 -10.55
C ALA A 59 -10.96 -3.06 -9.67
N GLY A 60 -10.42 -2.59 -8.54
CA GLY A 60 -11.16 -1.90 -7.47
C GLY A 60 -11.61 -2.82 -6.33
N GLY A 61 -11.45 -4.14 -6.46
CA GLY A 61 -11.73 -5.07 -5.38
C GLY A 61 -10.69 -5.03 -4.26
N VAL A 62 -11.06 -5.61 -3.11
CA VAL A 62 -10.17 -5.85 -1.98
C VAL A 62 -10.32 -7.29 -1.49
N PHE A 63 -9.27 -7.82 -0.90
CA PHE A 63 -9.26 -9.18 -0.37
C PHE A 63 -8.52 -9.26 0.97
N VAL A 64 -8.82 -10.31 1.71
CA VAL A 64 -8.03 -10.78 2.85
C VAL A 64 -7.78 -12.27 2.69
N ILE A 65 -6.56 -12.69 3.02
CA ILE A 65 -6.20 -14.11 3.11
C ILE A 65 -6.21 -14.49 4.58
N VAL A 66 -7.05 -15.47 4.91
CA VAL A 66 -7.22 -15.96 6.27
C VAL A 66 -6.62 -17.36 6.40
N ARG A 67 -6.03 -17.64 7.57
CA ARG A 67 -5.52 -18.98 7.87
C ARG A 67 -6.66 -19.91 8.25
N CYS A 68 -6.54 -21.15 7.80
CA CYS A 68 -7.53 -22.19 7.97
C CYS A 68 -7.11 -23.14 9.09
N GLU A 69 -7.76 -23.05 10.25
CA GLU A 69 -7.46 -23.96 11.38
C GLU A 69 -8.35 -25.22 11.40
N ASN A 70 -9.48 -25.22 10.66
CA ASN A 70 -10.37 -26.36 10.55
C ASN A 70 -10.58 -26.79 9.09
N SER A 71 -9.85 -27.81 8.66
CA SER A 71 -9.88 -28.30 7.27
C SER A 71 -11.27 -28.72 6.79
N LYS A 72 -12.11 -29.31 7.67
CA LYS A 72 -13.47 -29.73 7.28
C LYS A 72 -14.36 -28.54 6.91
N THR A 73 -14.27 -27.44 7.65
CA THR A 73 -15.02 -26.22 7.34
C THR A 73 -14.57 -25.62 6.02
N TRP A 74 -13.27 -25.56 5.78
CA TRP A 74 -12.74 -24.97 4.55
C TRP A 74 -12.95 -25.85 3.32
N GLU A 75 -12.99 -27.17 3.47
CA GLU A 75 -13.44 -28.08 2.42
C GLU A 75 -14.89 -27.82 2.04
N LEU A 76 -15.78 -27.67 3.04
CA LEU A 76 -17.18 -27.33 2.81
C LEU A 76 -17.31 -25.99 2.07
N LEU A 77 -16.55 -24.97 2.47
CA LEU A 77 -16.59 -23.65 1.83
C LEU A 77 -15.99 -23.68 0.42
N ARG A 78 -14.95 -24.49 0.17
CA ARG A 78 -14.44 -24.74 -1.19
C ARG A 78 -15.56 -25.27 -2.09
N GLY A 79 -16.34 -26.23 -1.60
CA GLY A 79 -17.53 -26.75 -2.31
C GLY A 79 -18.61 -25.70 -2.59
N LYS A 80 -18.60 -24.56 -1.90
CA LYS A 80 -19.49 -23.41 -2.12
C LYS A 80 -18.88 -22.33 -3.03
N GLY A 81 -17.70 -22.58 -3.61
CA GLY A 81 -17.05 -21.65 -4.53
C GLY A 81 -16.12 -20.63 -3.85
N HIS A 82 -15.83 -20.76 -2.56
CA HIS A 82 -14.76 -19.97 -1.95
C HIS A 82 -13.41 -20.37 -2.54
N VAL A 83 -12.54 -19.37 -2.76
CA VAL A 83 -11.16 -19.61 -3.17
C VAL A 83 -10.38 -20.07 -1.93
N VAL A 84 -10.08 -21.36 -1.89
CA VAL A 84 -9.35 -22.02 -0.80
C VAL A 84 -8.09 -22.63 -1.38
N ALA A 85 -6.95 -22.37 -0.74
CA ALA A 85 -5.66 -22.92 -1.15
C ALA A 85 -5.72 -24.45 -1.28
N ARG A 86 -4.90 -25.02 -2.17
CA ARG A 86 -4.89 -26.47 -2.43
C ARG A 86 -4.53 -27.29 -1.18
N ASN A 87 -3.66 -26.76 -0.33
CA ASN A 87 -3.29 -27.39 0.94
C ASN A 87 -4.35 -27.19 2.06
N THR A 88 -5.43 -26.45 1.79
CA THR A 88 -6.54 -26.16 2.72
C THR A 88 -6.12 -25.37 3.97
N LYS A 89 -4.94 -24.72 3.93
CA LYS A 89 -4.39 -23.92 5.05
C LYS A 89 -4.68 -22.43 4.95
N ALA A 90 -5.16 -21.96 3.81
CA ALA A 90 -5.55 -20.57 3.60
C ALA A 90 -6.78 -20.46 2.70
N ALA A 91 -7.51 -19.36 2.84
CA ALA A 91 -8.64 -19.03 1.98
C ALA A 91 -8.75 -17.52 1.79
N MET A 92 -9.33 -17.12 0.67
CA MET A 92 -9.60 -15.73 0.36
C MET A 92 -11.04 -15.35 0.71
N LEU A 93 -11.19 -14.24 1.41
CA LEU A 93 -12.45 -13.50 1.52
C LEU A 93 -12.27 -12.18 0.78
N PHE A 94 -13.27 -11.76 0.01
CA PHE A 94 -13.11 -10.60 -0.86
C PHE A 94 -14.40 -9.83 -1.08
N ILE A 95 -14.22 -8.56 -1.45
CA ILE A 95 -15.21 -7.72 -2.09
C ILE A 95 -14.64 -7.42 -3.48
N GLY A 96 -15.23 -8.02 -4.52
CA GLY A 96 -14.61 -8.05 -5.85
C GLY A 96 -14.58 -6.70 -6.57
N GLN A 97 -15.47 -5.79 -6.17
CA GLN A 97 -15.62 -4.47 -6.75
C GLN A 97 -16.09 -3.49 -5.69
N HIS A 98 -15.65 -2.24 -5.79
CA HIS A 98 -16.23 -1.11 -5.08
C HIS A 98 -16.62 -0.02 -6.08
N THR A 99 -17.59 0.80 -5.71
CA THR A 99 -18.24 1.79 -6.57
C THR A 99 -17.62 3.18 -6.44
N LEU A 100 -16.40 3.25 -5.89
CA LEU A 100 -15.60 4.48 -5.77
C LEU A 100 -16.39 5.58 -5.07
N GLY A 101 -16.52 6.75 -5.70
CA GLY A 101 -17.23 7.91 -5.14
C GLY A 101 -18.71 7.67 -4.88
N VAL A 102 -19.33 6.65 -5.49
CA VAL A 102 -20.74 6.30 -5.23
C VAL A 102 -20.93 5.75 -3.81
N GLU A 103 -19.88 5.19 -3.19
CA GLU A 103 -19.90 4.76 -1.79
C GLU A 103 -19.64 5.89 -0.78
N ALA A 104 -19.15 7.06 -1.23
CA ALA A 104 -18.82 8.16 -0.32
C ALA A 104 -20.01 8.65 0.54
N PRO A 105 -21.26 8.73 0.03
CA PRO A 105 -22.43 9.05 0.86
C PRO A 105 -22.62 8.11 2.05
N MET A 106 -22.23 6.83 1.94
CA MET A 106 -22.33 5.89 3.06
C MET A 106 -21.42 6.29 4.22
N SER A 107 -20.23 6.81 3.91
CA SER A 107 -19.32 7.36 4.93
C SER A 107 -19.89 8.59 5.62
N ILE A 108 -20.54 9.48 4.86
CA ILE A 108 -21.22 10.67 5.39
C ILE A 108 -22.36 10.27 6.32
N LEU A 109 -23.22 9.33 5.90
CA LEU A 109 -24.34 8.84 6.70
C LEU A 109 -23.87 8.10 7.95
N SER A 110 -22.83 7.27 7.84
CA SER A 110 -22.22 6.58 9.00
C SER A 110 -21.71 7.58 10.04
N ALA A 111 -21.00 8.62 9.60
CA ALA A 111 -20.50 9.65 10.50
C ALA A 111 -21.66 10.46 11.12
N ALA A 112 -22.63 10.91 10.31
CA ALA A 112 -23.70 11.79 10.76
C ALA A 112 -24.76 11.10 11.63
N LEU A 113 -25.11 9.84 11.31
CA LEU A 113 -26.21 9.13 11.96
C LEU A 113 -25.73 8.18 13.06
N LEU A 114 -24.53 7.60 12.91
CA LEU A 114 -24.01 6.59 13.82
C LEU A 114 -22.81 7.07 14.62
N ASN A 115 -22.23 8.23 14.28
CA ASN A 115 -20.96 8.70 14.84
C ASN A 115 -19.83 7.65 14.69
N LEU A 116 -19.83 6.93 13.56
CA LEU A 116 -18.86 5.87 13.25
C LEU A 116 -18.07 6.20 11.98
N PRO A 117 -16.73 6.07 12.00
CA PRO A 117 -15.94 6.13 10.79
C PRO A 117 -16.14 4.86 9.96
N THR A 118 -16.03 4.99 8.64
CA THR A 118 -15.98 3.85 7.70
C THR A 118 -14.54 3.43 7.35
N GLY A 119 -13.55 4.18 7.84
CA GLY A 119 -12.13 3.86 7.76
C GLY A 119 -11.58 3.27 9.05
N ALA A 120 -10.30 3.56 9.34
CA ALA A 120 -9.68 3.15 10.60
C ALA A 120 -10.22 3.95 11.79
N LEU A 121 -10.49 3.27 12.92
CA LEU A 121 -10.94 3.91 14.16
C LEU A 121 -9.83 4.77 14.80
N ALA A 122 -8.59 4.28 14.78
CA ALA A 122 -7.42 4.95 15.35
C ALA A 122 -6.21 4.70 14.42
N PRO A 123 -6.08 5.44 13.31
CA PRO A 123 -4.95 5.27 12.41
C PRO A 123 -3.65 5.79 13.05
N GLU A 124 -2.57 5.06 12.85
CA GLU A 124 -1.22 5.44 13.29
C GLU A 124 -0.28 5.52 12.08
N PRO A 125 0.62 6.53 12.01
CA PRO A 125 1.58 6.67 10.91
C PRO A 125 2.73 5.66 11.04
N MET A 126 2.44 4.38 10.84
CA MET A 126 3.41 3.28 10.98
C MET A 126 4.26 3.06 9.74
N VAL A 127 3.74 3.41 8.56
CA VAL A 127 4.45 3.31 7.28
C VAL A 127 4.41 4.62 6.51
N ASP A 128 5.52 4.92 5.86
CA ASP A 128 5.67 6.00 4.88
C ASP A 128 5.78 5.41 3.47
N LEU A 129 5.13 6.06 2.51
CA LEU A 129 5.39 5.87 1.09
C LEU A 129 6.59 6.72 0.73
N VAL A 130 7.67 6.11 0.26
CA VAL A 130 8.90 6.78 -0.17
C VAL A 130 9.18 6.47 -1.64
N ALA A 131 10.21 7.09 -2.21
CA ALA A 131 10.59 6.88 -3.60
C ALA A 131 12.03 6.37 -3.72
N ARG A 132 12.22 5.29 -4.48
CA ARG A 132 13.53 4.89 -5.02
C ARG A 132 13.68 5.39 -6.45
N THR A 133 14.85 5.88 -6.81
CA THR A 133 15.13 6.31 -8.17
C THR A 133 15.29 5.12 -9.12
N ALA A 134 14.59 5.13 -10.25
CA ALA A 134 14.73 4.15 -11.33
C ALA A 134 15.72 4.61 -12.43
N ARG A 135 16.19 5.86 -12.36
CA ARG A 135 17.22 6.46 -13.21
C ARG A 135 18.14 7.38 -12.40
N ASP A 136 19.24 7.80 -13.02
CA ASP A 136 20.03 8.92 -12.49
C ASP A 136 19.23 10.24 -12.65
N PHE A 137 19.31 11.08 -11.63
CA PHE A 137 18.83 12.45 -11.63
C PHE A 137 19.98 13.43 -11.38
N LYS A 138 19.86 14.62 -11.93
CA LYS A 138 20.80 15.73 -11.79
C LYS A 138 20.31 16.74 -10.76
N GLN A 139 21.28 17.36 -10.09
CA GLN A 139 21.04 18.52 -9.26
C GLN A 139 20.22 19.58 -10.03
N GLY A 140 19.22 20.14 -9.38
CA GLY A 140 18.33 21.16 -9.94
C GLY A 140 17.13 20.60 -10.73
N GLU A 141 17.09 19.30 -11.05
CA GLU A 141 15.88 18.68 -11.61
C GLU A 141 14.71 18.79 -10.61
N THR A 142 13.52 19.08 -11.13
CA THR A 142 12.28 19.14 -10.33
C THR A 142 11.47 17.86 -10.50
N LEU A 143 11.02 17.27 -9.40
CA LEU A 143 10.30 15.98 -9.37
C LEU A 143 8.80 16.16 -9.68
N HIS A 144 8.48 16.52 -10.92
CA HIS A 144 7.10 16.73 -11.35
C HIS A 144 6.32 15.43 -11.50
N ILE A 145 5.05 15.46 -11.11
CA ILE A 145 4.09 14.40 -11.45
C ILE A 145 3.88 14.42 -12.96
N THR A 146 4.36 13.39 -13.64
CA THR A 146 4.27 13.22 -15.11
C THR A 146 3.09 12.36 -15.52
N ASP A 147 2.58 11.52 -14.61
CA ASP A 147 1.35 10.75 -14.79
C ASP A 147 0.29 11.23 -13.79
N PRO A 148 -0.67 12.06 -14.21
CA PRO A 148 -1.71 12.58 -13.32
C PRO A 148 -2.69 11.51 -12.83
N HIS A 149 -2.86 10.41 -13.56
CA HIS A 149 -3.79 9.35 -13.18
C HIS A 149 -3.21 8.46 -12.08
N HIS A 150 -1.93 8.13 -12.17
CA HIS A 150 -1.23 7.32 -11.17
C HIS A 150 -0.49 8.18 -10.13
N HIS A 151 -0.57 9.51 -10.24
CA HIS A 151 0.18 10.46 -9.42
C HIS A 151 1.69 10.14 -9.33
N ALA A 152 2.27 9.75 -10.47
CA ALA A 152 3.65 9.27 -10.55
C ALA A 152 4.61 10.28 -11.18
N VAL A 153 5.81 10.38 -10.61
CA VAL A 153 6.98 11.09 -11.13
C VAL A 153 7.82 10.11 -11.96
N ALA A 154 8.09 10.47 -13.22
CA ALA A 154 8.89 9.64 -14.12
C ALA A 154 10.30 9.37 -13.54
N GLY A 155 10.63 8.09 -13.41
CA GLY A 155 11.92 7.66 -12.86
C GLY A 155 11.94 7.51 -11.34
N LEU A 156 10.78 7.58 -10.65
CA LEU A 156 10.64 7.19 -9.25
C LEU A 156 9.76 5.94 -9.12
N GLU A 157 10.22 4.99 -8.32
CA GLU A 157 9.50 3.77 -7.94
C GLU A 157 9.06 3.89 -6.47
N PRO A 158 7.75 3.76 -6.17
CA PRO A 158 7.26 3.86 -4.80
C PRO A 158 7.64 2.63 -3.95
N GLU A 159 7.97 2.86 -2.70
CA GLU A 159 8.21 1.82 -1.70
C GLU A 159 7.48 2.16 -0.40
N LEU A 160 6.96 1.14 0.28
CA LEU A 160 6.41 1.26 1.63
C LEU A 160 7.46 0.83 2.64
N ILE A 161 7.86 1.76 3.49
CA ILE A 161 8.81 1.48 4.58
C ILE A 161 8.19 1.85 5.92
N ARG A 162 8.79 1.38 7.01
CA ARG A 162 8.41 1.87 8.34
C ARG A 162 8.63 3.38 8.40
N ALA A 163 7.68 4.10 8.98
CA ALA A 163 7.79 5.53 9.18
C ALA A 163 9.01 5.84 10.07
N ASN A 164 9.74 6.90 9.71
CA ASN A 164 10.94 7.34 10.43
C ASN A 164 10.78 8.80 10.86
N PRO A 165 11.48 9.23 11.92
CA PRO A 165 11.61 10.64 12.24
C PRO A 165 12.18 11.43 11.04
N ASP A 166 11.65 12.63 10.82
CA ASP A 166 12.08 13.52 9.74
C ASP A 166 13.45 14.13 10.07
N GLN A 167 14.52 13.42 9.68
CA GLN A 167 15.90 13.86 9.76
C GLN A 167 16.49 14.01 8.35
N ALA A 168 17.56 14.79 8.22
CA ALA A 168 18.20 15.06 6.93
C ALA A 168 18.49 13.79 6.11
N ASN A 169 19.00 12.73 6.75
CA ASN A 169 19.35 11.48 6.06
C ASN A 169 18.24 10.41 6.10
N SER A 170 17.08 10.72 6.68
CA SER A 170 15.91 9.83 6.65
C SER A 170 15.25 9.88 5.28
N PRO A 171 14.65 8.76 4.82
CA PRO A 171 13.81 8.76 3.63
C PRO A 171 12.72 9.83 3.71
N VAL A 172 12.55 10.59 2.63
CA VAL A 172 11.49 11.60 2.54
C VAL A 172 10.19 10.96 2.00
N PRO A 173 9.02 11.24 2.59
CA PRO A 173 7.76 10.77 2.02
C PRO A 173 7.58 11.25 0.58
N TYR A 174 7.07 10.37 -0.28
CA TYR A 174 6.95 10.56 -1.73
C TYR A 174 6.36 11.93 -2.10
N TYR A 175 5.21 12.26 -1.52
CA TYR A 175 4.48 13.51 -1.77
C TYR A 175 5.10 14.75 -1.11
N MET A 176 6.10 14.58 -0.23
CA MET A 176 6.92 15.71 0.23
C MET A 176 8.02 16.04 -0.77
N ALA A 177 8.47 15.06 -1.56
CA ALA A 177 9.46 15.25 -2.61
C ALA A 177 8.85 15.73 -3.94
N THR A 178 7.54 15.52 -4.17
CA THR A 178 6.88 15.96 -5.40
C THR A 178 6.94 17.47 -5.57
N ASP A 179 7.20 17.91 -6.80
CA ASP A 179 7.39 19.31 -7.19
C ASP A 179 8.50 20.04 -6.42
N ARG A 180 9.43 19.30 -5.82
CA ARG A 180 10.66 19.83 -5.21
C ARG A 180 11.85 19.63 -6.14
N LYS A 181 12.83 20.52 -6.05
CA LYS A 181 14.12 20.46 -6.74
C LYS A 181 15.09 19.58 -5.96
N LEU A 182 15.88 18.82 -6.71
CA LEU A 182 16.99 18.07 -6.15
C LEU A 182 18.17 18.99 -5.82
N LEU A 183 18.70 18.86 -4.61
CA LEU A 183 19.84 19.63 -4.11
C LEU A 183 21.19 19.01 -4.50
N ALA A 184 21.20 17.79 -5.05
CA ALA A 184 22.40 17.08 -5.50
C ALA A 184 22.07 16.12 -6.66
N ASP A 185 23.10 15.63 -7.35
CA ASP A 185 22.98 14.49 -8.26
C ASP A 185 22.56 13.25 -7.46
N VAL A 186 21.54 12.52 -7.92
CA VAL A 186 21.03 11.31 -7.27
C VAL A 186 21.15 10.12 -8.23
N LYS A 187 21.83 9.06 -7.80
CA LYS A 187 22.04 7.87 -8.63
C LYS A 187 20.80 7.00 -8.68
N ARG A 188 20.68 6.21 -9.75
CA ARG A 188 19.70 5.12 -9.84
C ARG A 188 19.83 4.17 -8.64
N GLY A 189 18.70 3.75 -8.10
CA GLY A 189 18.59 2.82 -6.98
C GLY A 189 18.63 3.48 -5.61
N THR A 190 18.74 4.81 -5.53
CA THR A 190 18.79 5.57 -4.28
C THR A 190 17.39 5.89 -3.79
N VAL A 191 17.13 5.69 -2.49
CA VAL A 191 15.91 6.19 -1.84
C VAL A 191 16.11 7.67 -1.53
N LEU A 192 15.18 8.52 -1.94
CA LEU A 192 15.25 9.96 -1.68
C LEU A 192 15.21 10.24 -0.18
N THR A 193 16.05 11.17 0.28
CA THR A 193 16.09 11.65 1.67
C THR A 193 15.72 13.14 1.76
N TRP A 194 15.41 13.61 2.96
CA TRP A 194 15.10 15.03 3.20
C TRP A 194 16.22 15.98 2.77
N SER A 195 17.48 15.57 2.92
CA SER A 195 18.66 16.35 2.49
C SER A 195 18.84 16.46 0.98
N MET A 196 18.15 15.63 0.20
CA MET A 196 18.25 15.63 -1.26
C MET A 196 17.29 16.61 -1.93
N ILE A 197 16.32 17.18 -1.20
CA ILE A 197 15.26 18.03 -1.77
C ILE A 197 15.21 19.42 -1.13
N ASP A 198 14.76 20.42 -1.89
CA ASP A 198 14.46 21.75 -1.36
C ASP A 198 13.13 21.75 -0.57
N THR A 199 13.21 21.45 0.72
CA THR A 199 12.00 21.39 1.56
C THR A 199 11.33 22.76 1.65
N ASP A 200 10.04 22.82 1.34
CA ASP A 200 9.21 24.02 1.49
C ASP A 200 8.46 23.98 2.82
N GLU A 201 9.07 24.65 3.79
CA GLU A 201 8.54 24.76 5.14
C GLU A 201 7.24 25.58 5.22
N ALA A 202 6.99 26.44 4.23
CA ALA A 202 5.75 27.21 4.14
C ALA A 202 4.58 26.36 3.62
N SER A 203 4.86 25.21 2.99
CA SER A 203 3.81 24.34 2.47
C SER A 203 2.91 23.79 3.57
N ARG A 204 1.60 23.76 3.29
CA ARG A 204 0.61 23.23 4.25
C ARG A 204 0.86 21.75 4.56
N LEU A 205 1.28 20.97 3.56
CA LEU A 205 1.57 19.56 3.71
C LEU A 205 2.72 19.34 4.70
N TYR A 206 3.81 20.09 4.57
CA TYR A 206 4.94 20.02 5.50
C TYR A 206 4.54 20.36 6.93
N GLN A 207 3.78 21.45 7.13
CA GLN A 207 3.30 21.86 8.45
C GLN A 207 2.44 20.76 9.11
N LEU A 208 1.56 20.10 8.34
CA LEU A 208 0.75 18.99 8.84
C LEU A 208 1.59 17.77 9.21
N ARG A 209 2.64 17.45 8.44
CA ARG A 209 3.60 16.38 8.80
C ARG A 209 4.33 16.69 10.09
N ARG A 210 4.77 17.94 10.29
CA ARG A 210 5.40 18.36 11.56
C ARG A 210 4.44 18.20 12.74
N GLN A 211 3.17 18.55 12.56
CA GLN A 211 2.13 18.35 13.59
C GLN A 211 1.89 16.86 13.86
N GLN A 212 1.81 16.02 12.82
CA GLN A 212 1.73 14.57 12.96
C GLN A 212 2.91 14.04 13.78
N ASN A 213 4.14 14.36 13.39
CA ASN A 213 5.31 13.82 14.08
C ASN A 213 5.42 14.28 15.54
N ALA A 214 4.94 15.48 15.89
CA ALA A 214 4.88 15.94 17.27
C ALA A 214 3.92 15.10 18.16
N ILE A 215 2.93 14.45 17.56
CA ILE A 215 1.97 13.58 18.25
C ILE A 215 2.49 12.14 18.36
N TRP A 216 3.08 11.59 17.29
CA TRP A 216 3.39 10.15 17.20
C TRP A 216 4.89 9.78 17.33
N HIS A 217 5.81 10.74 17.18
CA HIS A 217 7.25 10.49 17.12
C HIS A 217 8.06 11.40 18.06
N GLN A 218 7.60 11.52 19.32
CA GLN A 218 8.39 12.15 20.39
C GLN A 218 9.68 11.39 20.70
#